data_AF-A0A917FPM1-F1
#
_entry.id   AF-A0A917FPM1-F1
#
_cell.length_a   1.000
_cell.length_b   1.000
_cell.length_c   1.000
_cell.angle_alpha   90.00
_cell.angle_beta   90.00
_cell.angle_gamma   90.00
#
_symmetry.space_group_name_H-M   'P 1'
#
loop_
_entity.id
_entity.type
_entity.pdbx_description
1 polymer ?
#
loop_
_entity_poly.entity_id
_entity_poly.type
_entity_poly.pdbx_seq_one_letter_code
_entity_poly.pdbx_strand_id
1 'polypeptide(L)'
;MSNDENSIKTQMDSDKGFQSKRKVLVTLSILFIGIKLSGIKIIEANTFILKLSIANEGAIGQLIFFALIYTFIRYFTYAHKYHVKLFNSWSQNLMADDFFIHLDSDGRQFYGLIPEKFPMNDGYYNFIKKDSNSITTRYECKGLFRRYLVYDWKKGDDYETDKASIHEYIKLKPNWLKWINNKIRKPGLLMPKVIRKELYYQFRSYIQDREQLDLLAPYLLAIFAICCQFYSSEIINFLGIT
;
A
#
# COMPACT_ATOMS: atom_id res chain seq x y z
N MET A 1 16.37 25.84 3.26
CA MET A 1 15.13 26.44 3.82
C MET A 1 14.04 25.39 3.71
N SER A 2 13.50 24.99 4.87
CA SER A 2 12.37 24.09 5.18
C SER A 2 11.68 23.32 4.02
N ASN A 3 12.13 22.09 3.74
CA ASN A 3 11.34 21.09 2.98
C ASN A 3 10.46 20.20 3.88
N ASP A 4 10.49 20.41 5.21
CA ASP A 4 9.83 19.52 6.17
C ASP A 4 8.30 19.68 6.24
N GLU A 5 7.74 20.82 5.81
CA GLU A 5 6.29 21.05 5.80
C GLU A 5 5.55 20.18 4.78
N ASN A 6 6.23 19.75 3.70
CA ASN A 6 5.66 18.87 2.68
C ASN A 6 5.98 17.39 2.89
N SER A 7 6.66 17.03 3.97
CA SER A 7 6.93 15.62 4.27
C SER A 7 5.62 14.85 4.55
N ILE A 8 5.57 13.58 4.13
CA ILE A 8 4.41 12.70 4.37
C ILE A 8 4.08 12.65 5.87
N LYS A 9 5.12 12.64 6.71
CA LYS A 9 5.03 12.72 8.16
C LYS A 9 4.23 13.92 8.65
N THR A 10 4.65 15.14 8.27
CA THR A 10 3.97 16.37 8.69
C THR A 10 2.51 16.39 8.25
N GLN A 11 2.20 15.81 7.07
CA GLN A 11 0.84 15.69 6.58
C GLN A 11 0.00 14.64 7.32
N MET A 12 0.60 13.57 7.84
CA MET A 12 -0.09 12.61 8.72
C MET A 12 -0.30 13.19 10.12
N ASP A 13 0.69 13.95 10.61
CA ASP A 13 0.69 14.55 11.94
C ASP A 13 -0.21 15.79 12.05
N SER A 14 -0.52 16.46 10.93
CA SER A 14 -1.47 17.58 10.89
C SER A 14 -2.91 17.19 10.53
N ASP A 15 -3.13 16.01 9.93
CA ASP A 15 -4.46 15.56 9.54
C ASP A 15 -5.27 15.05 10.75
N LYS A 16 -6.02 15.97 11.34
CA LYS A 16 -6.94 15.70 12.46
C LYS A 16 -8.00 14.64 12.11
N GLY A 17 -8.44 14.59 10.84
CA GLY A 17 -9.43 13.62 10.38
C GLY A 17 -8.86 12.20 10.42
N PHE A 18 -7.71 11.99 9.79
CA PHE A 18 -6.97 10.73 9.82
C PHE A 18 -6.65 10.29 11.25
N GLN A 19 -6.10 11.19 12.08
CA GLN A 19 -5.73 10.87 13.46
C GLN A 19 -6.93 10.48 14.32
N SER A 20 -8.05 11.18 14.19
CA SER A 20 -9.28 10.85 14.91
C SER A 20 -9.74 9.43 14.57
N LYS A 21 -9.77 9.07 13.28
CA LYS A 21 -10.18 7.71 12.86
C LYS A 21 -9.20 6.64 13.30
N ARG A 22 -7.90 6.93 13.22
CA ARG A 22 -6.85 6.05 13.74
C ARG A 22 -7.05 5.77 15.23
N LYS A 23 -7.23 6.81 16.04
CA LYS A 23 -7.44 6.68 17.49
C LYS A 23 -8.67 5.85 17.80
N VAL A 24 -9.81 6.15 17.17
CA VAL A 24 -11.06 5.40 17.36
C VAL A 24 -10.88 3.92 17.02
N LEU A 25 -10.26 3.59 15.89
CA LEU A 25 -10.02 2.19 15.49
C LEU A 25 -9.12 1.47 16.49
N VAL A 26 -8.01 2.09 16.90
CA VAL A 26 -7.06 1.51 17.86
C VAL A 26 -7.73 1.29 19.22
N THR A 27 -8.41 2.30 19.76
CA THR A 27 -9.11 2.20 21.04
C THR A 27 -10.18 1.11 21.02
N LEU A 28 -10.99 1.05 19.96
CA LEU A 28 -12.04 0.05 19.83
C LEU A 28 -11.46 -1.37 19.66
N SER A 29 -10.37 -1.52 18.91
CA SER A 29 -9.68 -2.80 18.73
C SER A 29 -9.14 -3.33 20.06
N ILE A 30 -8.43 -2.49 20.81
CA ILE A 30 -7.86 -2.86 22.12
C ILE A 30 -8.99 -3.22 23.11
N LEU A 31 -10.05 -2.41 23.17
CA LEU A 31 -11.19 -2.68 24.03
C LEU A 31 -11.87 -4.00 23.67
N PHE A 32 -12.04 -4.27 22.38
CA PHE A 32 -12.64 -5.52 21.92
C PHE A 32 -11.77 -6.74 22.23
N ILE A 33 -10.46 -6.67 21.98
CA ILE A 33 -9.49 -7.70 22.38
C ILE A 33 -9.57 -7.94 23.89
N GLY A 34 -9.56 -6.86 24.69
CA GLY A 34 -9.66 -6.93 26.14
C GLY A 34 -10.92 -7.68 26.58
N ILE A 35 -12.09 -7.32 26.05
CA ILE A 35 -13.36 -8.03 26.36
C ILE A 35 -13.28 -9.52 25.98
N LYS A 36 -12.71 -9.83 24.81
CA LYS A 36 -12.65 -11.22 24.31
C LYS A 36 -11.67 -12.11 25.06
N LEU A 37 -10.53 -11.58 25.46
CA LEU A 37 -9.49 -12.34 26.15
C LEU A 37 -9.64 -12.34 27.67
N SER A 38 -10.20 -11.29 28.27
CA SER A 38 -10.32 -11.18 29.73
C SER A 38 -11.38 -12.11 30.34
N GLY A 39 -12.29 -12.66 29.53
CA GLY A 39 -13.36 -13.51 30.02
C GLY A 39 -14.25 -12.83 31.07
N ILE A 40 -14.27 -11.49 31.13
CA ILE A 40 -15.07 -10.72 32.09
C ILE A 40 -16.54 -11.09 31.88
N LYS A 41 -17.05 -11.93 32.78
CA LYS A 41 -18.47 -12.16 32.97
C LYS A 41 -18.99 -11.01 33.83
N ILE A 42 -20.05 -10.34 33.43
CA ILE A 42 -20.69 -9.29 34.23
C ILE A 42 -21.48 -10.02 35.34
N ILE A 43 -20.81 -10.35 36.45
CA ILE A 43 -21.35 -11.30 37.44
C ILE A 43 -22.44 -10.70 38.32
N GLU A 44 -22.48 -9.39 38.62
CA GLU A 44 -23.51 -8.87 39.56
C GLU A 44 -23.95 -7.41 39.40
N ALA A 45 -25.18 -7.15 39.86
CA ALA A 45 -25.97 -5.92 39.77
C ALA A 45 -26.33 -5.38 41.13
N ASN A 46 -25.79 -4.22 41.53
CA ASN A 46 -26.24 -3.55 42.75
C ASN A 46 -27.04 -2.28 42.46
N THR A 47 -28.09 -2.10 43.26
CA THR A 47 -29.39 -1.49 42.92
C THR A 47 -29.42 0.05 42.83
N PHE A 48 -28.28 0.74 42.94
CA PHE A 48 -28.25 2.21 43.08
C PHE A 48 -27.56 2.97 41.94
N ILE A 49 -27.02 2.27 40.95
CA ILE A 49 -26.44 2.87 39.74
C ILE A 49 -27.28 2.34 38.58
N LEU A 50 -27.85 3.25 37.78
CA LEU A 50 -28.75 2.96 36.67
C LEU A 50 -28.19 1.81 35.81
N LYS A 51 -28.75 0.61 36.00
CA LYS A 51 -28.23 -0.63 35.43
C LYS A 51 -29.01 -0.98 34.17
N LEU A 52 -28.37 -0.78 33.01
CA LEU A 52 -28.88 -1.30 31.74
C LEU A 52 -28.81 -2.83 31.80
N SER A 53 -29.93 -3.52 32.02
CA SER A 53 -30.00 -4.97 31.88
C SER A 53 -30.08 -5.30 30.39
N ILE A 54 -28.94 -5.64 29.81
CA ILE A 54 -28.91 -6.01 28.40
C ILE A 54 -29.32 -7.48 28.34
N ALA A 55 -30.56 -7.74 27.96
CA ALA A 55 -31.17 -9.07 27.90
C ALA A 55 -30.42 -10.06 26.99
N ASN A 56 -29.49 -9.56 26.16
CA ASN A 56 -28.66 -10.37 25.28
C ASN A 56 -27.21 -9.90 25.39
N GLU A 57 -26.45 -10.47 26.33
CA GLU A 57 -25.02 -10.19 26.51
C GLU A 57 -24.21 -10.41 25.23
N GLY A 58 -24.65 -11.36 24.38
CA GLY A 58 -24.08 -11.60 23.06
C GLY A 58 -24.29 -10.45 22.07
N ALA A 59 -25.42 -9.73 22.18
CA ALA A 59 -25.75 -8.62 21.27
C ALA A 59 -24.78 -7.45 21.42
N ILE A 60 -24.26 -7.17 22.62
CA ILE A 60 -23.25 -6.11 22.83
C ILE A 60 -21.97 -6.46 22.10
N GLY A 61 -21.50 -7.70 22.25
CA GLY A 61 -20.29 -8.17 21.57
C GLY A 61 -20.42 -8.07 20.05
N GLN A 62 -21.59 -8.43 19.51
CA GLN A 62 -21.88 -8.29 18.08
C GLN A 62 -21.95 -6.83 17.64
N LEU A 63 -22.56 -5.94 18.41
CA LEU A 63 -22.60 -4.50 18.11
C LEU A 63 -21.20 -3.87 18.08
N ILE A 64 -20.34 -4.20 19.05
CA ILE A 64 -18.95 -3.72 19.07
C ILE A 64 -18.19 -4.28 17.86
N PHE A 65 -18.42 -5.54 17.50
CA PHE A 65 -17.83 -6.16 16.31
C PHE A 65 -18.23 -5.44 15.01
N PHE A 66 -19.51 -5.12 14.83
CA PHE A 66 -19.97 -4.34 13.67
C PHE A 66 -19.42 -2.91 13.67
N ALA A 67 -19.33 -2.28 14.84
CA ALA A 67 -18.68 -0.98 14.99
C ALA A 67 -17.18 -1.04 14.62
N LEU A 68 -16.51 -2.15 14.95
CA LEU A 68 -15.11 -2.40 14.57
C LEU A 68 -14.96 -2.52 13.05
N ILE A 69 -15.82 -3.30 12.37
CA ILE A 69 -15.82 -3.39 10.91
C ILE A 69 -16.07 -2.01 10.27
N TYR A 70 -17.07 -1.28 10.76
CA TYR A 70 -17.38 0.05 10.26
C TYR A 70 -16.20 1.03 10.41
N THR A 71 -15.58 1.05 11.59
CA THR A 71 -14.43 1.94 11.85
C THR A 71 -13.19 1.51 11.07
N PHE A 72 -12.99 0.21 10.83
CA PHE A 72 -11.94 -0.32 9.98
C PHE A 72 -12.07 0.17 8.53
N ILE A 73 -13.26 0.02 7.93
CA ILE A 73 -13.54 0.51 6.57
C ILE A 73 -13.36 2.02 6.52
N ARG A 74 -13.87 2.75 7.51
CA ARG A 74 -13.76 4.20 7.57
C ARG A 74 -12.30 4.65 7.69
N TYR A 75 -11.49 3.97 8.49
CA TYR A 75 -10.06 4.23 8.57
C TYR A 75 -9.39 4.00 7.21
N PHE A 76 -9.73 2.91 6.51
CA PHE A 76 -9.19 2.62 5.18
C PHE A 76 -9.42 3.74 4.17
N THR A 77 -10.62 4.31 4.13
CA THR A 77 -10.92 5.44 3.24
C THR A 77 -10.03 6.66 3.52
N TYR A 78 -9.74 6.97 4.79
CA TYR A 78 -8.90 8.11 5.16
C TYR A 78 -7.41 7.83 4.96
N ALA A 79 -6.98 6.58 5.21
CA ALA A 79 -5.62 6.11 5.02
C ALA A 79 -5.20 6.01 3.54
N HIS A 80 -6.17 5.84 2.62
CA HIS A 80 -5.92 5.61 1.20
C HIS A 80 -4.95 6.62 0.57
N LYS A 81 -5.13 7.91 0.83
CA LYS A 81 -4.23 8.94 0.28
C LYS A 81 -2.78 8.79 0.73
N TYR A 82 -2.55 8.27 1.93
CA TYR A 82 -1.21 8.02 2.45
C TYR A 82 -0.62 6.73 1.89
N HIS A 83 -1.45 5.69 1.68
CA HIS A 83 -1.02 4.50 0.93
C HIS A 83 -0.49 4.86 -0.45
N VAL A 84 -1.20 5.74 -1.18
CA VAL A 84 -0.75 6.20 -2.51
C VAL A 84 0.58 6.96 -2.43
N LYS A 85 0.74 7.86 -1.45
CA LYS A 85 1.99 8.62 -1.27
C LYS A 85 3.18 7.72 -0.93
N LEU A 86 2.99 6.80 0.01
CA LEU A 86 4.02 5.85 0.40
C LEU A 86 4.35 4.87 -0.73
N PHE A 87 3.33 4.43 -1.48
CA PHE A 87 3.51 3.66 -2.71
C PHE A 87 4.40 4.38 -3.72
N ASN A 88 4.11 5.64 -4.01
CA ASN A 88 4.92 6.44 -4.93
C ASN A 88 6.35 6.60 -4.42
N SER A 89 6.54 6.80 -3.11
CA SER A 89 7.87 6.93 -2.50
C SER A 89 8.73 5.68 -2.70
N TRP A 90 8.28 4.50 -2.26
CA TRP A 90 9.11 3.29 -2.38
C TRP A 90 9.23 2.81 -3.83
N SER A 91 8.21 3.04 -4.66
CA SER A 91 8.26 2.65 -6.08
C SER A 91 9.19 3.53 -6.91
N GLN A 92 9.37 4.81 -6.56
CA GLN A 92 10.43 5.64 -7.14
C GLN A 92 11.81 5.09 -6.80
N ASN A 93 12.04 4.69 -5.55
CA ASN A 93 13.29 4.05 -5.14
C ASN A 93 13.52 2.70 -5.84
N LEU A 94 12.44 1.94 -6.07
CA LEU A 94 12.48 0.71 -6.87
C LEU A 94 12.90 0.99 -8.32
N MET A 95 12.32 2.01 -8.95
CA MET A 95 12.62 2.37 -10.35
C MET A 95 14.04 2.91 -10.54
N ALA A 96 14.64 3.47 -9.49
CA ALA A 96 16.04 3.92 -9.49
C ALA A 96 17.06 2.79 -9.26
N ASP A 97 16.62 1.56 -9.00
CA ASP A 97 17.50 0.39 -8.90
C ASP A 97 18.10 0.05 -10.26
N ASP A 98 19.38 -0.36 -10.30
CA ASP A 98 20.11 -0.69 -11.53
C ASP A 98 19.40 -1.73 -12.41
N PHE A 99 18.57 -2.59 -11.80
CA PHE A 99 17.74 -3.54 -12.55
C PHE A 99 16.70 -2.85 -13.45
N PHE A 100 16.14 -1.72 -13.01
CA PHE A 100 15.15 -0.96 -13.74
C PHE A 100 15.80 0.07 -14.68
N ILE A 101 16.83 0.77 -14.21
CA ILE A 101 17.59 1.72 -15.02
C ILE A 101 19.02 1.85 -14.50
N HIS A 102 19.99 1.78 -15.39
CA HIS A 102 21.37 2.18 -15.10
C HIS A 102 21.99 2.84 -16.33
N LEU A 103 22.96 3.70 -16.07
CA LEU A 103 23.73 4.41 -17.09
C LEU A 103 25.03 3.62 -17.36
N ASP A 104 25.41 3.50 -18.63
CA ASP A 104 26.73 2.95 -18.99
C ASP A 104 27.87 3.77 -18.39
N SER A 105 29.06 3.18 -18.23
CA SER A 105 30.26 3.89 -17.75
C SER A 105 30.59 5.11 -18.61
N ASP A 106 30.27 5.02 -19.90
CA ASP A 106 30.54 6.06 -20.89
C ASP A 106 29.45 7.14 -20.91
N GLY A 107 28.36 6.97 -20.15
CA GLY A 107 27.28 7.96 -20.02
C GLY A 107 26.37 8.09 -21.25
N ARG A 108 26.55 7.22 -22.26
CA ARG A 108 25.91 7.38 -23.58
C ARG A 108 24.61 6.61 -23.74
N GLN A 109 24.41 5.54 -22.98
CA GLN A 109 23.28 4.64 -23.15
C GLN A 109 22.67 4.29 -21.80
N PHE A 110 21.34 4.22 -21.78
CA PHE A 110 20.58 3.70 -20.66
C PHE A 110 20.26 2.23 -20.91
N TYR A 111 20.51 1.40 -19.90
CA TYR A 111 20.16 -0.01 -19.89
C TYR A 111 19.22 -0.30 -18.72
N GLY A 112 18.59 -1.47 -18.74
CA GLY A 112 17.64 -1.91 -17.72
C GLY A 112 16.22 -2.10 -18.26
N LEU A 113 15.31 -2.48 -17.37
CA LEU A 113 13.94 -2.84 -17.74
C LEU A 113 13.15 -1.67 -18.36
N ILE A 114 13.41 -0.44 -17.92
CA ILE A 114 12.73 0.76 -18.41
C ILE A 114 13.12 1.02 -19.88
N PRO A 115 14.41 1.22 -20.24
CA PRO A 115 14.82 1.36 -21.64
C PRO A 115 14.44 0.17 -22.54
N GLU A 116 14.55 -1.07 -22.05
CA GLU A 116 14.23 -2.28 -22.83
C GLU A 116 12.74 -2.40 -23.18
N LYS A 117 11.86 -1.85 -22.34
CA LYS A 117 10.41 -1.87 -22.54
C LYS A 117 9.88 -0.54 -23.03
N PHE A 118 10.75 0.41 -23.34
CA PHE A 118 10.34 1.71 -23.84
C PHE A 118 9.61 1.55 -25.18
N PRO A 119 8.49 2.24 -25.40
CA PRO A 119 7.70 2.09 -26.62
C PRO A 119 8.41 2.79 -27.79
N MET A 120 9.37 2.13 -28.41
CA MET A 120 9.99 2.61 -29.65
C MET A 120 9.14 2.19 -30.86
N ASN A 121 8.50 3.16 -31.51
CA ASN A 121 7.95 3.01 -32.85
C ASN A 121 8.57 4.07 -33.77
N ASP A 122 8.78 3.81 -35.06
CA ASP A 122 9.65 4.64 -35.92
C ASP A 122 9.19 6.11 -36.07
N GLY A 123 7.91 6.42 -35.85
CA GLY A 123 7.40 7.81 -35.79
C GLY A 123 7.72 8.56 -34.48
N TYR A 124 8.18 7.86 -33.44
CA TYR A 124 8.29 8.32 -32.05
C TYR A 124 9.64 8.98 -31.74
N TYR A 125 10.73 8.52 -32.37
CA TYR A 125 12.06 9.14 -32.23
C TYR A 125 12.07 10.60 -32.70
N ASN A 126 11.30 10.89 -33.76
CA ASN A 126 11.13 12.23 -34.30
C ASN A 126 10.29 13.15 -33.39
N PHE A 127 9.43 12.59 -32.53
CA PHE A 127 8.60 13.36 -31.60
C PHE A 127 9.37 13.76 -30.33
N ILE A 128 10.13 12.81 -29.74
CA ILE A 128 10.99 13.07 -28.57
C ILE A 128 12.05 14.14 -28.89
N LYS A 129 12.63 14.09 -30.10
CA LYS A 129 13.65 15.03 -30.53
C LYS A 129 13.12 16.46 -30.77
N LYS A 130 11.80 16.63 -30.94
CA LYS A 130 11.19 17.89 -31.38
C LYS A 130 10.48 18.67 -30.26
N ASP A 131 9.85 18.00 -29.29
CA ASP A 131 8.95 18.70 -28.33
C ASP A 131 8.91 18.14 -26.88
N SER A 132 9.66 17.08 -26.53
CA SER A 132 9.49 16.48 -25.20
C SER A 132 10.31 17.19 -24.12
N ASN A 133 9.69 18.15 -23.41
CA ASN A 133 10.34 18.83 -22.26
C ASN A 133 10.34 18.01 -20.96
N SER A 134 9.81 16.79 -20.91
CA SER A 134 10.10 15.78 -19.87
C SER A 134 9.28 14.51 -20.09
N ILE A 135 9.95 13.36 -20.11
CA ILE A 135 9.32 12.04 -20.04
C ILE A 135 9.45 11.56 -18.61
N THR A 136 8.32 11.24 -17.96
CA THR A 136 8.32 10.67 -16.60
C THR A 136 7.83 9.23 -16.65
N THR A 137 8.57 8.33 -16.01
CA THR A 137 8.19 6.92 -15.88
C THR A 137 7.65 6.67 -14.48
N ARG A 138 6.55 5.93 -14.37
CA ARG A 138 5.95 5.52 -13.09
C ARG A 138 5.72 4.01 -13.06
N TYR A 139 5.78 3.44 -11.87
CA TYR A 139 5.51 2.03 -11.64
C TYR A 139 4.10 1.87 -11.07
N GLU A 140 3.30 0.98 -11.65
CA GLU A 140 1.94 0.70 -11.18
C GLU A 140 1.70 -0.79 -10.92
N CYS A 141 0.99 -1.06 -9.82
CA CYS A 141 0.53 -2.39 -9.45
C CYS A 141 -0.99 -2.47 -9.60
N LYS A 142 -1.49 -3.43 -10.40
CA LYS A 142 -2.94 -3.73 -10.47
C LYS A 142 -3.18 -5.18 -10.02
N GLY A 143 -3.63 -5.35 -8.77
CA GLY A 143 -3.78 -6.67 -8.16
C GLY A 143 -2.46 -7.38 -7.88
N LEU A 144 -2.51 -8.68 -7.60
CA LEU A 144 -1.36 -9.43 -7.07
C LEU A 144 -0.19 -9.62 -8.05
N PHE A 145 -0.46 -9.83 -9.34
CA PHE A 145 0.57 -10.20 -10.33
C PHE A 145 0.63 -9.34 -11.58
N ARG A 146 -0.17 -8.25 -11.67
CA ARG A 146 -0.10 -7.35 -12.83
C ARG A 146 0.72 -6.13 -12.43
N ARG A 147 1.81 -5.92 -13.15
CA ARG A 147 2.75 -4.81 -12.98
C ARG A 147 2.87 -4.06 -14.29
N TYR A 148 2.93 -2.75 -14.22
CA TYR A 148 2.96 -1.86 -15.36
C TYR A 148 4.08 -0.84 -15.19
N LEU A 149 4.79 -0.58 -16.28
CA LEU A 149 5.55 0.65 -16.45
C LEU A 149 4.66 1.61 -17.20
N VAL A 150 4.42 2.77 -16.61
CA VAL A 150 3.60 3.84 -17.16
C VAL A 150 4.52 4.95 -17.62
N TYR A 151 4.42 5.32 -18.88
CA TYR A 151 5.18 6.43 -19.46
C TYR A 151 4.24 7.59 -19.65
N ASP A 152 4.55 8.72 -19.00
CA ASP A 152 3.81 9.96 -19.14
C ASP A 152 4.67 10.99 -19.87
N TRP A 153 4.09 11.67 -20.85
CA TRP A 153 4.72 12.81 -21.51
C TRP A 153 3.71 13.92 -21.78
N LYS A 154 4.19 15.15 -21.80
CA LYS A 154 3.41 16.33 -22.14
C LYS A 154 3.61 16.65 -23.62
N LYS A 155 2.52 16.84 -24.35
CA LYS A 155 2.57 17.43 -25.70
C LYS A 155 2.88 18.92 -25.56
N GLY A 156 3.80 19.43 -26.40
CA GLY A 156 4.29 20.82 -26.36
C GLY A 156 3.19 21.88 -26.47
N ASP A 157 3.57 23.10 -26.10
CA ASP A 157 2.72 24.29 -25.90
C ASP A 157 2.03 24.77 -27.20
N ASP A 158 0.94 24.14 -27.62
CA ASP A 158 -0.07 24.82 -28.42
C ASP A 158 -1.03 25.53 -27.45
N TYR A 159 -0.96 26.87 -27.47
CA TYR A 159 -1.84 27.74 -26.73
C TYR A 159 -3.32 27.41 -27.05
N GLU A 160 -4.17 27.41 -26.02
CA GLU A 160 -5.66 27.37 -26.06
C GLU A 160 -6.42 26.03 -26.04
N THR A 161 -5.80 24.85 -25.95
CA THR A 161 -6.59 23.62 -25.67
C THR A 161 -5.94 22.74 -24.62
N ASP A 162 -6.76 22.18 -23.72
CA ASP A 162 -6.38 21.34 -22.58
C ASP A 162 -5.14 20.47 -22.86
N LYS A 163 -4.12 20.63 -22.01
CA LYS A 163 -2.85 19.89 -22.04
C LYS A 163 -3.13 18.39 -22.06
N ALA A 164 -3.15 17.77 -23.24
CA ALA A 164 -3.34 16.34 -23.37
C ALA A 164 -2.09 15.60 -22.90
N SER A 165 -2.13 15.04 -21.69
CA SER A 165 -1.14 14.07 -21.21
C SER A 165 -1.45 12.70 -21.80
N ILE A 166 -0.49 12.12 -22.51
CA ILE A 166 -0.63 10.75 -23.01
C ILE A 166 -0.01 9.82 -21.97
N HIS A 167 -0.77 8.78 -21.61
CA HIS A 167 -0.38 7.76 -20.64
C HIS A 167 -0.28 6.41 -21.35
N GLU A 168 0.93 5.88 -21.48
CA GLU A 168 1.14 4.55 -22.09
C GLU A 168 1.42 3.49 -21.02
N TYR A 169 0.60 2.43 -21.02
CA TYR A 169 0.67 1.35 -20.05
C TYR A 169 1.35 0.12 -20.64
N ILE A 170 2.58 -0.15 -20.22
CA ILE A 170 3.32 -1.34 -20.67
C ILE A 170 3.23 -2.42 -19.61
N LYS A 171 2.39 -3.43 -19.90
CA LYS A 171 2.19 -4.58 -19.02
C LYS A 171 3.45 -5.45 -19.00
N LEU A 172 4.02 -5.65 -17.81
CA LEU A 172 5.05 -6.67 -17.59
C LEU A 172 4.38 -8.05 -17.66
N LYS A 173 4.51 -8.71 -18.83
CA LYS A 173 3.90 -10.03 -19.04
C LYS A 173 4.67 -11.08 -18.22
N PRO A 174 3.97 -11.88 -17.40
CA PRO A 174 4.61 -13.03 -16.77
C PRO A 174 4.91 -14.07 -17.85
N ASN A 175 6.18 -14.23 -18.22
CA ASN A 175 6.63 -15.15 -19.26
C ASN A 175 6.70 -16.61 -18.78
N TRP A 176 5.76 -17.07 -17.95
CA TRP A 176 5.76 -18.45 -17.44
C TRP A 176 5.49 -19.49 -18.55
N LEU A 177 4.70 -19.13 -19.57
CA LEU A 177 4.37 -20.02 -20.71
C LEU A 177 5.51 -20.19 -21.72
N LYS A 178 6.41 -19.20 -21.88
CA LYS A 178 7.58 -19.31 -22.77
C LYS A 178 8.70 -20.18 -22.19
N TRP A 179 8.62 -20.52 -20.90
CA TRP A 179 9.58 -21.37 -20.20
C TRP A 179 9.59 -22.82 -20.71
N ILE A 180 8.45 -23.32 -21.21
CA ILE A 180 8.29 -24.73 -21.58
C ILE A 180 8.96 -25.05 -22.93
N ASN A 181 9.15 -24.07 -23.83
CA ASN A 181 9.36 -24.38 -25.24
C ASN A 181 10.59 -23.74 -25.93
N ASN A 182 11.54 -23.12 -25.21
CA ASN A 182 12.71 -22.56 -25.89
C ASN A 182 14.02 -22.59 -25.08
N LYS A 183 15.05 -23.21 -25.68
CA LYS A 183 16.34 -23.58 -25.06
C LYS A 183 17.43 -22.51 -25.19
N ILE A 184 17.12 -21.29 -25.61
CA ILE A 184 18.13 -20.26 -25.89
C ILE A 184 17.70 -18.94 -25.25
N ARG A 185 18.53 -18.47 -24.29
CA ARG A 185 18.44 -17.17 -23.57
C ARG A 185 17.31 -17.06 -22.51
N LYS A 186 17.61 -17.48 -21.26
CA LYS A 186 16.74 -17.48 -20.04
C LYS A 186 15.69 -16.34 -19.98
N PRO A 187 14.49 -16.48 -20.58
CA PRO A 187 13.49 -15.41 -20.65
C PRO A 187 12.43 -15.53 -19.54
N GLY A 188 12.54 -16.54 -18.66
CA GLY A 188 11.52 -16.90 -17.66
C GLY A 188 11.70 -16.30 -16.27
N LEU A 189 12.77 -15.54 -15.99
CA LEU A 189 13.09 -15.07 -14.63
C LEU A 189 12.78 -13.58 -14.38
N LEU A 190 12.22 -12.87 -15.35
CA LEU A 190 12.00 -11.42 -15.24
C LEU A 190 10.96 -11.09 -14.16
N MET A 191 9.80 -11.76 -14.18
CA MET A 191 8.73 -11.48 -13.21
C MET A 191 9.12 -11.87 -11.76
N PRO A 192 9.72 -13.05 -11.48
CA PRO A 192 10.22 -13.34 -10.14
C PRO A 192 11.26 -12.34 -9.64
N LYS A 193 12.15 -11.83 -10.53
CA LYS A 193 13.12 -10.80 -10.16
C LYS A 193 12.45 -9.47 -9.81
N VAL A 194 11.45 -9.04 -10.59
CA VAL A 194 10.64 -7.84 -10.31
C VAL A 194 9.96 -7.99 -8.95
N ILE A 195 9.28 -9.12 -8.70
CA ILE A 195 8.58 -9.36 -7.42
C ILE A 195 9.58 -9.38 -6.25
N ARG A 196 10.76 -10.00 -6.42
CA ARG A 196 11.78 -10.02 -5.36
C ARG A 196 12.27 -8.62 -5.02
N LYS A 197 12.53 -7.79 -6.04
CA LYS A 197 12.93 -6.39 -5.83
C LYS A 197 11.81 -5.58 -5.20
N GLU A 198 10.58 -5.75 -5.67
CA GLU A 198 9.38 -5.14 -5.07
C GLU A 198 9.27 -5.50 -3.58
N LEU A 199 9.35 -6.78 -3.22
CA LEU A 199 9.33 -7.22 -1.82
C LEU A 199 10.48 -6.62 -1.01
N TYR A 200 11.68 -6.55 -1.57
CA TYR A 200 12.83 -5.93 -0.89
C TYR A 200 12.58 -4.45 -0.59
N TYR A 201 12.14 -3.67 -1.59
CA TYR A 201 11.87 -2.23 -1.40
C TYR A 201 10.66 -1.96 -0.52
N GLN A 202 9.59 -2.75 -0.66
CA GLN A 202 8.44 -2.67 0.24
C GLN A 202 8.83 -2.99 1.68
N PHE A 203 9.51 -4.11 1.92
CA PHE A 203 9.92 -4.52 3.26
C PHE A 203 10.90 -3.53 3.90
N ARG A 204 11.86 -3.03 3.11
CA ARG A 204 12.76 -1.97 3.56
C ARG A 204 11.99 -0.73 3.98
N SER A 205 11.02 -0.30 3.18
CA SER A 205 10.17 0.86 3.48
C SER A 205 9.29 0.59 4.71
N TYR A 206 8.78 -0.64 4.91
CA TYR A 206 7.99 -0.99 6.09
C TYR A 206 8.78 -0.90 7.40
N ILE A 207 10.08 -1.19 7.36
CA ILE A 207 10.96 -1.15 8.53
C ILE A 207 11.55 0.24 8.75
N GLN A 208 11.98 0.91 7.68
CA GLN A 208 12.71 2.17 7.78
C GLN A 208 11.79 3.38 7.93
N ASP A 209 10.61 3.36 7.30
CA ASP A 209 9.70 4.49 7.28
C ASP A 209 8.65 4.34 8.37
N ARG A 210 8.78 5.14 9.44
CA ARG A 210 7.82 5.18 10.55
C ARG A 210 6.39 5.39 10.04
N GLU A 211 6.23 6.16 8.97
CA GLU A 211 4.95 6.47 8.35
C GLU A 211 4.20 5.21 7.89
N GLN A 212 4.93 4.20 7.41
CA GLN A 212 4.32 2.93 7.03
C GLN A 212 3.83 2.16 8.24
N LEU A 213 4.61 2.13 9.33
CA LEU A 213 4.20 1.50 10.58
C LEU A 213 2.99 2.21 11.20
N ASP A 214 2.99 3.53 11.21
CA ASP A 214 1.90 4.37 11.74
C ASP A 214 0.59 4.21 10.93
N LEU A 215 0.69 3.75 9.68
CA LEU A 215 -0.43 3.41 8.80
C LEU A 215 -0.87 1.95 8.96
N LEU A 216 0.07 1.01 9.14
CA LEU A 216 -0.20 -0.42 9.22
C LEU A 216 -0.66 -0.88 10.61
N ALA A 217 -0.12 -0.32 11.68
CA ALA A 217 -0.39 -0.78 13.05
C ALA A 217 -1.91 -0.82 13.39
N PRO A 218 -2.73 0.17 13.02
CA PRO A 218 -4.18 0.12 13.26
C PRO A 218 -4.87 -1.02 12.50
N TYR A 219 -4.41 -1.35 11.29
CA TYR A 219 -4.95 -2.50 10.54
C TYR A 219 -4.59 -3.82 11.22
N LEU A 220 -3.33 -3.99 11.62
CA LEU A 220 -2.89 -5.22 12.28
C LEU A 220 -3.66 -5.45 13.59
N LEU A 221 -3.84 -4.39 14.39
CA LEU A 221 -4.63 -4.46 15.62
C LEU A 221 -6.09 -4.82 15.36
N ALA A 222 -6.71 -4.21 14.35
CA ALA A 222 -8.11 -4.48 14.04
C ALA A 222 -8.32 -5.87 13.43
N ILE A 223 -7.41 -6.35 12.57
CA ILE A 223 -7.42 -7.72 12.06
C ILE A 223 -7.26 -8.70 13.22
N PHE A 224 -6.32 -8.45 14.13
CA PHE A 224 -6.14 -9.27 15.32
C PHE A 224 -7.38 -9.28 16.21
N ALA A 225 -8.02 -8.13 16.42
CA ALA A 225 -9.29 -8.02 17.14
C ALA A 225 -10.42 -8.82 16.47
N ILE A 226 -10.51 -8.77 15.14
CA ILE A 226 -11.46 -9.59 14.37
C ILE A 226 -11.13 -11.09 14.51
N CYS A 227 -9.86 -11.48 14.45
CA CYS A 227 -9.44 -12.86 14.69
C CYS A 227 -9.83 -13.33 16.10
N CYS A 228 -9.71 -12.48 17.12
CA CYS A 228 -10.14 -12.79 18.48
C CYS A 228 -11.65 -13.08 18.58
N GLN A 229 -12.49 -12.56 17.69
CA GLN A 229 -13.92 -12.90 17.67
C GLN A 229 -14.16 -14.38 17.31
N PHE A 230 -13.31 -14.96 16.46
CA PHE A 230 -13.49 -16.31 15.92
C PHE A 230 -12.63 -17.37 16.63
N TYR A 231 -11.47 -16.97 17.16
CA TYR A 231 -10.44 -17.87 17.68
C TYR A 231 -10.05 -17.56 19.13
N SER A 232 -10.94 -16.95 19.93
CA SER A 232 -10.61 -16.55 21.31
C SER A 232 -10.11 -17.72 22.15
N SER A 233 -10.71 -18.91 22.03
CA SER A 233 -10.33 -20.13 22.75
C SER A 233 -8.90 -20.57 22.46
N GLU A 234 -8.55 -20.63 21.17
CA GLU A 234 -7.25 -21.05 20.68
C GLU A 234 -6.17 -20.04 21.06
N ILE A 235 -6.50 -18.75 21.00
CA ILE A 235 -5.60 -17.66 21.39
C ILE A 235 -5.34 -17.70 22.90
N ILE A 236 -6.37 -17.89 23.74
CA ILE A 236 -6.21 -18.01 25.20
C ILE A 236 -5.32 -19.21 25.54
N ASN A 237 -5.56 -20.35 24.89
CA ASN A 237 -4.74 -21.56 25.08
C ASN A 237 -3.29 -21.34 24.61
N PHE A 238 -3.09 -20.69 23.45
CA PHE A 238 -1.76 -20.37 22.92
C PHE A 238 -0.98 -19.41 23.83
N LEU A 239 -1.67 -18.43 24.43
CA LEU A 239 -1.08 -17.47 25.36
C LEU A 239 -0.85 -18.05 26.77
N GLY A 240 -1.35 -19.26 27.06
CA GLY A 240 -1.22 -19.90 28.36
C GLY A 240 -1.98 -19.16 29.48
N ILE A 241 -3.09 -18.49 29.15
CA ILE A 241 -3.93 -17.74 30.11
C ILE A 241 -4.98 -18.68 30.74
N THR A 242 -4.57 -19.90 31.12
CA THR A 242 -5.41 -20.93 31.75
C THR A 242 -4.86 -21.36 33.09
#